data_AF-A0A2T4DP90-F1
#
_entry.id   AF-A0A2T4DP90-F1
#
_cell.length_a   1.000
_cell.length_b   1.000
_cell.length_c   1.000
_cell.angle_alpha   90.00
_cell.angle_beta   90.00
_cell.angle_gamma   90.00
#
_symmetry.space_group_name_H-M   'P 1'
#
loop_
_entity.id
_entity.type
_entity.pdbx_description
1 polymer ?
#
loop_
_entity_poly.entity_id
_entity_poly.type
_entity_poly.pdbx_seq_one_letter_code
_entity_poly.pdbx_strand_id
1 'polypeptide(L)'
;MTRPSIICFLGQNGNDKPKIFIRTLLYATADQGQHIQNMFVKIHRAETIQNFNVWAYGDNGIVRGSGLFASKTGISVYHHFLLPKNEQWNFVSGEYRLEVYAETPNNKTEKLFEQKLSLTTDQTKDIELGKAVYFDWAPNTGQYVSYSDIRTNEKWRGEDKKNTQ
;
A
#
# COMPACT_ATOMS: atom_id res chain seq x y z
N MET A 1 10.01 -8.46 -3.92
CA MET A 1 8.85 -8.50 -3.00
C MET A 1 7.92 -9.63 -3.40
N THR A 2 7.18 -10.21 -2.46
CA THR A 2 6.09 -11.13 -2.81
C THR A 2 4.90 -10.35 -3.35
N ARG A 3 3.95 -11.08 -3.94
CA ARG A 3 2.62 -10.52 -4.19
C ARG A 3 2.04 -10.03 -2.85
N PRO A 4 1.55 -8.78 -2.78
CA PRO A 4 0.89 -8.29 -1.58
C PRO A 4 -0.30 -9.16 -1.19
N SER A 5 -0.49 -9.37 0.12
CA SER A 5 -1.71 -9.99 0.63
C SER A 5 -2.86 -8.99 0.65
N ILE A 6 -2.54 -7.71 0.88
CA ILE A 6 -3.49 -6.59 0.95
C ILE A 6 -2.90 -5.40 0.20
N ILE A 7 -3.73 -4.75 -0.61
CA ILE A 7 -3.52 -3.40 -1.11
C ILE A 7 -4.72 -2.57 -0.63
N CYS A 8 -4.51 -1.31 -0.26
CA CYS A 8 -5.60 -0.46 0.21
C CYS A 8 -5.46 0.96 -0.34
N PHE A 9 -6.58 1.54 -0.75
CA PHE A 9 -6.73 2.94 -1.10
C PHE A 9 -7.55 3.67 -0.04
N LEU A 10 -7.01 4.80 0.41
CA LEU A 10 -7.67 5.74 1.32
C LEU A 10 -7.64 7.12 0.66
N GLY A 11 -8.79 7.78 0.57
CA GLY A 11 -8.91 9.10 -0.04
C GLY A 11 -8.68 10.24 0.95
N GLN A 12 -9.00 11.44 0.48
CA GLN A 12 -9.00 12.63 1.30
C GLN A 12 -10.37 12.79 1.97
N ASN A 13 -10.44 12.73 3.30
CA ASN A 13 -11.65 13.10 4.04
C ASN A 13 -11.26 13.92 5.26
N GLY A 14 -11.29 15.26 5.13
CA GLY A 14 -11.16 16.27 6.18
C GLY A 14 -9.84 16.28 6.97
N ASN A 15 -9.49 15.14 7.57
CA ASN A 15 -8.35 14.86 8.41
C ASN A 15 -7.32 13.91 7.78
N ASP A 16 -7.73 13.05 6.85
CA ASP A 16 -6.84 12.07 6.21
C ASP A 16 -6.37 12.56 4.83
N LYS A 17 -5.08 12.40 4.55
CA LYS A 17 -4.51 12.60 3.21
C LYS A 17 -4.64 11.33 2.38
N PRO A 18 -4.76 11.44 1.04
CA PRO A 18 -4.73 10.27 0.18
C PRO A 18 -3.51 9.40 0.46
N LYS A 19 -3.76 8.11 0.65
CA LYS A 19 -2.77 7.13 1.07
C LYS A 19 -3.03 5.81 0.38
N ILE A 20 -1.97 5.17 -0.05
CA ILE A 20 -1.96 3.77 -0.47
C ILE A 20 -1.18 2.99 0.56
N PHE A 21 -1.66 1.84 0.99
CA PHE A 21 -0.82 0.93 1.75
C PHE A 21 -0.89 -0.49 1.24
N ILE A 22 0.20 -1.21 1.48
CA ILE A 22 0.44 -2.55 0.94
C ILE A 22 1.04 -3.40 2.06
N ARG A 23 0.52 -4.60 2.27
CA ARG A 23 1.16 -5.61 3.12
C ARG A 23 1.80 -6.67 2.24
N THR A 24 3.11 -6.84 2.36
CA THR A 24 3.89 -7.79 1.56
C THR A 24 5.09 -8.31 2.36
N LEU A 25 5.69 -9.42 1.89
CA LEU A 25 7.02 -9.84 2.31
C LEU A 25 8.05 -9.22 1.36
N LEU A 26 8.94 -8.42 1.90
CA LEU A 26 10.09 -7.86 1.19
C LEU A 26 11.33 -8.65 1.57
N TYR A 27 11.97 -9.27 0.59
CA TYR A 27 13.15 -10.10 0.79
C TYR A 27 14.14 -9.89 -0.35
N ALA A 28 15.42 -10.12 -0.08
CA ALA A 28 16.47 -10.14 -1.06
C ALA A 28 16.82 -11.58 -1.44
N THR A 29 17.18 -11.81 -2.69
CA THR A 29 17.66 -13.13 -3.16
C THR A 29 19.17 -13.29 -2.97
N ALA A 30 19.91 -12.19 -2.89
CA ALA A 30 21.35 -12.18 -2.64
C ALA A 30 21.70 -12.57 -1.19
N ASP A 31 22.82 -13.27 -1.01
CA ASP A 31 23.33 -13.74 0.29
C ASP A 31 23.55 -12.61 1.29
N GLN A 32 24.05 -11.46 0.81
CA GLN A 32 24.33 -10.29 1.63
C GLN A 32 23.08 -9.45 1.94
N GLY A 33 21.91 -9.82 1.43
CA GLY A 33 20.73 -8.97 1.48
C GLY A 33 20.84 -7.73 0.59
N GLN A 34 19.91 -6.79 0.76
CA GLN A 34 19.88 -5.55 -0.02
C GLN A 34 19.33 -4.40 0.80
N HIS A 35 20.00 -3.25 0.71
CA HIS A 35 19.49 -1.99 1.24
C HIS A 35 18.53 -1.35 0.24
N ILE A 36 17.40 -0.93 0.76
CA ILE A 36 16.40 -0.12 0.08
C ILE A 36 16.49 1.27 0.69
N GLN A 37 16.89 2.25 -0.10
CA GLN A 37 16.97 3.64 0.32
C GLN A 37 15.58 4.26 0.40
N ASN A 38 14.74 4.00 -0.60
CA ASN A 38 13.39 4.52 -0.67
C ASN A 38 12.45 3.58 -1.44
N MET A 39 11.15 3.77 -1.28
CA MET A 39 10.13 3.13 -2.10
C MET A 39 9.09 4.17 -2.51
N PHE A 40 8.40 3.93 -3.62
CA PHE A 40 7.25 4.74 -4.00
C PHE A 40 6.25 3.91 -4.79
N VAL A 41 5.01 4.39 -4.83
CA VAL A 41 3.96 3.83 -5.67
C VAL A 41 3.64 4.80 -6.80
N LYS A 42 3.47 4.26 -8.00
CA LYS A 42 2.91 4.98 -9.13
C LYS A 42 1.56 4.38 -9.46
N ILE A 43 0.54 5.21 -9.58
CA ILE A 43 -0.77 4.80 -10.08
C ILE A 43 -1.04 5.44 -11.43
N HIS A 44 -1.57 4.64 -12.34
CA HIS A 44 -2.06 5.08 -13.62
C HIS A 44 -3.57 4.92 -13.66
N ARG A 45 -4.27 5.94 -14.16
CA ARG A 45 -5.68 5.86 -14.51
C ARG A 45 -5.89 6.63 -15.81
N ALA A 46 -6.32 5.94 -16.86
CA ALA A 46 -6.35 6.49 -18.22
C ALA A 46 -5.02 7.18 -18.55
N GLU A 47 -5.03 8.48 -18.83
CA GLU A 47 -3.84 9.29 -19.15
C GLU A 47 -3.20 9.94 -17.91
N THR A 48 -3.83 9.84 -16.74
CA THR A 48 -3.32 10.43 -15.50
C THR A 48 -2.34 9.49 -14.80
N ILE A 49 -1.21 10.05 -14.38
CA ILE A 49 -0.19 9.37 -13.58
C ILE A 49 -0.01 10.15 -12.28
N GLN A 50 -0.11 9.47 -11.14
CA GLN A 50 0.17 10.06 -9.83
C GLN A 50 1.20 9.21 -9.10
N ASN A 51 2.20 9.89 -8.52
CA ASN A 51 3.22 9.25 -7.70
C ASN A 51 2.93 9.51 -6.21
N PHE A 52 2.94 8.44 -5.41
CA PHE A 52 2.90 8.47 -3.96
C PHE A 52 4.32 8.24 -3.44
N ASN A 53 5.09 9.33 -3.40
CA ASN A 53 6.54 9.32 -3.15
C ASN A 53 6.94 9.35 -1.68
N VAL A 54 5.98 9.63 -0.79
CA VAL A 54 6.23 9.66 0.64
C VAL A 54 6.08 8.24 1.19
N TRP A 55 7.19 7.59 1.50
CA TRP A 55 7.17 6.24 2.05
C TRP A 55 7.39 6.21 3.56
N ALA A 56 6.63 5.34 4.22
CA ALA A 56 6.75 4.97 5.61
C ALA A 56 6.39 3.49 5.78
N TYR A 57 6.79 2.85 6.88
CA TYR A 57 6.47 1.43 7.11
C TYR A 57 6.37 1.10 8.59
N GLY A 58 5.72 -0.04 8.90
CA GLY A 58 5.62 -0.61 10.25
C GLY A 58 4.25 -1.21 10.55
N ASP A 59 4.20 -2.07 11.57
CA ASP A 59 2.95 -2.74 12.02
C ASP A 59 2.39 -2.14 13.32
N ASN A 60 3.25 -1.86 14.31
CA ASN A 60 2.87 -1.32 15.63
C ASN A 60 3.42 0.09 15.87
N GLY A 61 3.44 0.89 14.80
CA GLY A 61 4.05 2.22 14.75
C GLY A 61 4.65 2.46 13.38
N ILE A 62 4.33 3.61 12.78
CA ILE A 62 4.76 3.97 11.44
C ILE A 62 5.99 4.86 11.54
N VAL A 63 7.12 4.40 10.99
CA VAL A 63 8.33 5.21 10.87
C VAL A 63 8.48 5.73 9.45
N ARG A 64 8.99 6.95 9.31
CA ARG A 64 9.32 7.51 7.99
C ARG A 64 10.40 6.65 7.34
N GLY A 65 10.23 6.30 6.07
CA GLY A 65 11.23 5.56 5.32
C GLY A 65 12.49 6.39 5.15
N SER A 66 13.61 5.89 5.69
CA SER A 66 14.95 6.46 5.53
C SER A 66 15.99 5.38 5.24
N GLY A 67 15.52 4.23 4.74
CA GLY A 67 16.30 3.00 4.67
C GLY A 67 15.52 1.81 5.23
N LEU A 68 15.61 0.67 4.54
CA LEU A 68 15.20 -0.63 5.02
C LEU A 68 16.16 -1.68 4.48
N PHE A 69 16.64 -2.57 5.35
CA PHE A 69 17.43 -3.71 4.92
C PHE A 69 16.52 -4.92 4.71
N ALA A 70 16.52 -5.48 3.50
CA ALA A 70 15.84 -6.72 3.18
C ALA A 70 16.86 -7.87 3.16
N SER A 71 16.74 -8.80 4.09
CA SER A 71 17.54 -10.03 4.12
C SER A 71 16.90 -11.13 3.26
N LYS A 72 17.55 -12.30 3.20
CA LYS A 72 16.96 -13.52 2.62
C LYS A 72 15.71 -14.02 3.33
N THR A 73 15.64 -13.86 4.65
CA THR A 73 14.43 -14.22 5.43
C THR A 73 13.30 -13.22 5.20
N GLY A 74 13.66 -12.01 4.77
CA GLY A 74 12.75 -10.93 4.49
C GLY A 74 12.14 -10.29 5.73
N ILE A 75 11.32 -9.28 5.47
CA ILE A 75 10.53 -8.54 6.45
C ILE A 75 9.10 -8.40 5.94
N SER A 76 8.12 -8.68 6.80
CA SER A 76 6.71 -8.48 6.50
C SER A 76 6.15 -7.38 7.37
N VAL A 77 5.84 -6.24 6.75
CA VAL A 77 5.26 -5.06 7.40
C VAL A 77 4.28 -4.38 6.45
N TYR A 78 3.46 -3.48 6.97
CA TYR A 78 2.75 -2.51 6.13
C TYR A 78 3.74 -1.49 5.56
N HIS A 79 3.62 -1.22 4.26
CA HIS A 79 4.26 -0.12 3.56
C HIS A 79 3.21 0.91 3.21
N HIS A 80 3.41 2.14 3.65
CA HIS A 80 2.51 3.26 3.47
C HIS A 80 3.12 4.25 2.49
N PHE A 81 2.33 4.67 1.51
CA PHE A 81 2.69 5.60 0.46
C PHE A 81 1.72 6.77 0.50
N LEU A 82 2.23 7.98 0.70
CA LEU A 82 1.45 9.20 0.76
C LEU A 82 1.89 10.15 -0.35
N LEU A 83 1.06 11.18 -0.56
CA LEU A 83 1.42 12.33 -1.37
C LEU A 83 2.33 13.30 -0.59
N PRO A 84 3.18 14.07 -1.28
CA PRO A 84 3.77 15.28 -0.73
C PRO A 84 2.71 16.23 -0.18
N LYS A 85 3.08 17.10 0.77
CA LYS A 85 2.09 17.86 1.56
C LYS A 85 1.13 18.72 0.72
N ASN A 86 1.55 19.18 -0.44
CA ASN A 86 0.84 20.15 -1.29
C ASN A 86 0.15 19.49 -2.49
N GLU A 87 0.20 18.16 -2.60
CA GLU A 87 -0.47 17.41 -3.66
C GLU A 87 -1.79 16.84 -3.16
N GLN A 88 -2.76 16.73 -4.07
CA GLN A 88 -4.08 16.16 -3.81
C GLN A 88 -4.37 15.06 -4.82
N TRP A 89 -5.17 14.09 -4.40
CA TRP A 89 -5.61 13.00 -5.26
C TRP A 89 -6.99 12.52 -4.84
N ASN A 90 -7.87 12.39 -5.82
CA ASN A 90 -9.18 11.82 -5.63
C ASN A 90 -9.23 10.48 -6.37
N PHE A 91 -9.45 9.41 -5.61
CA PHE A 91 -9.78 8.12 -6.20
C PHE A 91 -11.18 8.20 -6.77
N VAL A 92 -11.32 7.90 -8.05
CA VAL A 92 -12.60 7.87 -8.79
C VAL A 92 -12.77 6.54 -9.49
N SER A 93 -13.99 6.20 -9.91
CA SER A 93 -14.27 4.90 -10.50
C SER A 93 -13.48 4.63 -11.78
N GLY A 94 -13.17 3.35 -12.01
CA GLY A 94 -12.49 2.85 -13.20
C GLY A 94 -11.29 1.97 -12.89
N GLU A 95 -10.53 1.68 -13.94
CA GLU A 95 -9.34 0.83 -13.91
C GLU A 95 -8.10 1.63 -13.51
N TYR A 96 -7.34 1.06 -12.59
CA TYR A 96 -6.05 1.55 -12.14
C TYR A 96 -4.97 0.52 -12.47
N ARG A 97 -3.78 1.00 -12.81
CA ARG A 97 -2.56 0.19 -12.79
C ARG A 97 -1.65 0.74 -11.70
N LEU A 98 -1.43 -0.06 -10.67
CA LEU A 98 -0.55 0.25 -9.56
C LEU A 98 0.81 -0.40 -9.81
N GLU A 99 1.88 0.37 -9.70
CA GLU A 99 3.26 -0.08 -9.75
C GLU A 99 3.97 0.27 -8.43
N VAL A 100 4.73 -0.66 -7.89
CA VAL A 100 5.58 -0.45 -6.70
C VAL A 100 7.02 -0.43 -7.14
N TYR A 101 7.75 0.58 -6.69
CA TYR A 101 9.16 0.75 -6.98
C TYR A 101 9.98 0.80 -5.70
N ALA A 102 11.23 0.35 -5.79
CA ALA A 102 12.24 0.55 -4.77
C ALA A 102 13.49 1.16 -5.37
N GLU A 103 14.13 2.04 -4.60
CA GLU A 103 15.40 2.66 -4.92
C GLU A 103 16.48 2.10 -4.00
N THR A 104 17.62 1.75 -4.59
CA THR A 104 18.81 1.29 -3.85
C THR A 104 19.76 2.48 -3.59
N PRO A 105 20.71 2.37 -2.63
CA PRO A 105 21.70 3.41 -2.33
C PRO A 105 22.52 3.92 -3.53
N ASN A 106 22.60 3.14 -4.62
CA ASN A 106 23.30 3.53 -5.83
C ASN A 106 22.39 4.28 -6.84
N ASN A 107 21.27 4.84 -6.37
CA ASN A 107 20.23 5.51 -7.16
C ASN A 107 19.64 4.66 -8.29
N LYS A 108 19.75 3.33 -8.19
CA LYS A 108 19.08 2.40 -9.11
C LYS A 108 17.65 2.19 -8.63
N THR A 109 16.69 2.58 -9.46
CA THR A 109 15.25 2.34 -9.25
C THR A 109 14.82 1.06 -9.96
N GLU A 110 14.15 0.16 -9.24
CA GLU A 110 13.65 -1.11 -9.77
C GLU A 110 12.14 -1.22 -9.54
N LYS A 111 11.40 -1.67 -10.56
CA LYS A 111 9.99 -2.02 -10.40
C LYS A 111 9.90 -3.37 -9.70
N LEU A 112 9.27 -3.39 -8.53
CA LEU A 112 9.12 -4.59 -7.72
C LEU A 112 7.81 -5.33 -7.98
N PHE A 113 6.76 -4.61 -8.34
CA PHE A 113 5.42 -5.18 -8.50
C PHE A 113 4.54 -4.31 -9.41
N GLU A 114 3.58 -4.95 -10.08
CA GLU A 114 2.52 -4.28 -10.84
C GLU A 114 1.20 -5.05 -10.69
N GLN A 115 0.08 -4.33 -10.59
CA GLN A 115 -1.26 -4.90 -10.55
C GLN A 115 -2.31 -3.98 -11.16
N LYS A 116 -3.26 -4.55 -11.89
CA LYS A 116 -4.50 -3.85 -12.28
C LYS A 116 -5.55 -3.98 -11.17
N LEU A 117 -6.18 -2.87 -10.81
CA LEU A 117 -7.18 -2.78 -9.74
C LEU A 117 -8.37 -1.97 -10.24
N SER A 118 -9.58 -2.38 -9.93
CA SER A 118 -10.81 -1.70 -10.37
C SER A 118 -11.51 -1.08 -9.17
N LEU A 119 -11.88 0.20 -9.28
CA LEU A 119 -12.77 0.86 -8.33
C LEU A 119 -14.17 1.02 -8.92
N THR A 120 -15.17 0.63 -8.17
CA THR A 120 -16.57 0.91 -8.52
C THR A 120 -16.96 2.34 -8.12
N THR A 121 -18.09 2.81 -8.65
CA THR A 121 -18.69 4.10 -8.26
C THR A 121 -19.04 4.13 -6.78
N ASP A 122 -19.53 3.02 -6.22
CA ASP A 122 -19.91 2.96 -4.80
C ASP A 122 -18.68 2.97 -3.89
N GLN A 123 -17.62 2.26 -4.27
CA GLN A 123 -16.33 2.30 -3.57
C GLN A 123 -15.71 3.70 -3.59
N THR A 124 -15.88 4.44 -4.68
CA THR A 124 -15.45 5.84 -4.78
C THR A 124 -16.18 6.72 -3.77
N LYS A 125 -17.52 6.60 -3.68
CA LYS A 125 -18.33 7.34 -2.69
C LYS A 125 -17.96 6.94 -1.26
N ASP A 126 -17.72 5.66 -1.01
CA ASP A 126 -17.27 5.17 0.29
C ASP A 126 -15.93 5.81 0.70
N ILE A 127 -14.99 5.96 -0.24
CA ILE A 127 -13.72 6.67 -0.02
C ILE A 127 -13.97 8.14 0.34
N GLU A 128 -14.85 8.83 -0.38
CA GLU A 128 -15.23 10.23 -0.09
C GLU A 128 -15.85 10.38 1.31
N LEU A 129 -16.58 9.35 1.77
CA LEU A 129 -17.15 9.26 3.12
C LEU A 129 -16.13 8.84 4.19
N GLY A 130 -14.85 8.64 3.83
CA GLY A 130 -13.76 8.30 4.75
C GLY A 130 -13.57 6.82 5.02
N LYS A 131 -14.23 5.92 4.28
CA LYS A 131 -13.91 4.50 4.32
C LYS A 131 -12.66 4.23 3.50
N ALA A 132 -12.05 3.08 3.78
CA ALA A 132 -10.95 2.56 2.99
C ALA A 132 -11.49 1.51 2.01
N VAL A 133 -10.89 1.41 0.83
CA VAL A 133 -11.14 0.31 -0.11
C VAL A 133 -9.95 -0.62 -0.06
N TYR A 134 -10.21 -1.86 0.32
CA TYR A 134 -9.25 -2.95 0.41
C TYR A 134 -9.32 -3.79 -0.84
N PHE A 135 -8.19 -4.38 -1.19
CA PHE A 135 -8.01 -5.35 -2.25
C PHE A 135 -7.23 -6.52 -1.63
N ASP A 136 -7.95 -7.61 -1.33
CA ASP A 136 -7.37 -8.79 -0.71
C ASP A 136 -7.04 -9.83 -1.78
N TRP A 137 -5.82 -10.36 -1.72
CA TRP A 137 -5.40 -11.39 -2.67
C TRP A 137 -6.14 -12.70 -2.41
N ALA A 138 -6.92 -13.16 -3.39
CA ALA A 138 -7.60 -14.45 -3.37
C ALA A 138 -6.79 -15.48 -4.20
N PRO A 139 -5.99 -16.35 -3.56
CA PRO A 139 -5.07 -17.24 -4.28
C PRO A 139 -5.78 -18.30 -5.12
N ASN A 140 -7.00 -18.70 -4.73
CA ASN A 140 -7.81 -19.68 -5.44
C ASN A 140 -8.36 -19.16 -6.79
N THR A 141 -8.59 -17.85 -6.90
CA THR A 141 -9.06 -17.21 -8.15
C THR A 141 -7.95 -16.52 -8.91
N GLY A 142 -6.78 -16.30 -8.27
CA GLY A 142 -5.67 -15.59 -8.87
C GLY A 142 -5.97 -14.10 -9.09
N GLN A 143 -6.86 -13.52 -8.29
CA GLN A 143 -7.31 -12.14 -8.42
C GLN A 143 -7.40 -11.44 -7.06
N TYR A 144 -7.42 -10.11 -7.07
CA TYR A 144 -7.77 -9.34 -5.89
C TYR A 144 -9.28 -9.17 -5.79
N VAL A 145 -9.84 -9.39 -4.60
CA VAL A 145 -11.25 -9.12 -4.28
C VAL A 145 -11.31 -7.79 -3.53
N SER A 146 -12.14 -6.86 -4.00
CA SER A 146 -12.24 -5.52 -3.41
C SER A 146 -13.49 -5.33 -2.55
N TYR A 147 -13.35 -4.56 -1.47
CA TYR A 147 -14.44 -4.19 -0.58
C TYR A 147 -14.13 -2.89 0.15
N SER A 148 -15.18 -2.17 0.58
CA SER A 148 -15.07 -1.00 1.44
C SER A 148 -15.23 -1.39 2.90
N ASP A 149 -14.40 -0.84 3.80
CA ASP A 149 -14.60 -0.97 5.26
C ASP A 149 -14.21 0.33 5.97
N ILE A 150 -14.77 0.53 7.16
CA ILE A 150 -14.34 1.60 8.06
C ILE A 150 -12.93 1.26 8.53
N ARG A 151 -12.06 2.26 8.62
CA ARG A 151 -10.75 2.11 9.25
C ARG A 151 -10.96 1.84 10.75
N THR A 152 -11.16 0.58 11.13
CA THR A 152 -10.90 0.17 12.52
C THR A 152 -9.42 0.48 12.76
N ASN A 153 -9.11 1.22 13.82
CA ASN A 153 -7.73 1.56 14.22
C ASN A 153 -6.79 0.40 13.87
N GLU A 154 -5.60 0.69 13.33
CA GLU A 154 -4.61 -0.25 12.75
C GLU A 154 -4.23 -1.48 13.62
N LYS A 155 -4.87 -1.66 14.77
CA LYS A 155 -5.05 -2.93 15.49
C LYS A 155 -5.89 -3.91 14.66
N TRP A 156 -5.20 -4.91 14.14
CA TRP A 156 -5.77 -6.06 13.45
C TRP A 156 -6.92 -6.72 14.26
N ARG A 157 -8.00 -7.16 13.59
CA ARG A 157 -9.20 -7.85 14.14
C ARG A 157 -8.95 -9.16 14.92
N GLY A 158 -7.70 -9.50 15.23
CA GLY A 158 -7.33 -10.67 16.04
C GLY A 158 -7.21 -10.42 17.54
N GLU A 159 -7.29 -9.17 17.99
CA GLU A 159 -7.27 -8.84 19.42
C GLU A 159 -8.67 -8.84 20.06
N ASP A 160 -9.75 -8.83 19.26
CA ASP A 160 -11.12 -8.74 19.77
C ASP A 160 -11.67 -10.04 20.40
N LYS A 161 -10.83 -11.07 20.64
CA LYS A 161 -11.23 -12.33 21.29
C LYS A 161 -10.49 -12.66 22.59
N LYS A 162 -9.96 -11.65 23.29
CA LYS A 162 -9.52 -11.83 24.68
C LYS A 162 -10.04 -10.70 25.56
N ASN A 163 -11.34 -10.75 25.87
CA ASN A 163 -11.88 -10.35 27.18
C ASN A 163 -13.39 -10.61 27.22
N THR A 164 -13.74 -11.87 27.44
CA THR A 164 -14.94 -12.22 28.22
C THR A 164 -14.43 -13.04 29.39
N GLN A 165 -14.20 -12.35 30.51
CA GLN A 165 -14.37 -12.91 31.84
C GLN A 165 -15.69 -12.38 32.37
#